data_AF-A0A936QL10-F1
#
_entry.id   AF-A0A936QL10-F1
#
_cell.length_a   1.000
_cell.length_b   1.000
_cell.length_c   1.000
_cell.angle_alpha   90.00
_cell.angle_beta   90.00
_cell.angle_gamma   90.00
#
_symmetry.space_group_name_H-M   'P 1'
#
loop_
_entity.id
_entity.type
_entity.pdbx_description
1 polymer ?
#
loop_
_entity_poly.entity_id
_entity_poly.type
_entity_poly.pdbx_seq_one_letter_code
_entity_poly.pdbx_strand_id
1 'polypeptide(L)'
;MKTRKELACPKCSHKQEVMVWSTVNSMDKEASQLVRDMKLNIFHCEGCGSDAFIDENVLYHDMEHKYLVQYVSLGAFGNEDFYKRITKRGTLVMDPISTGILELTEGDYFKNPHYVFSTREMAAYIVFRELCAEWGAD
;
A
#
# COMPACT_ATOMS: atom_id res chain seq x y z
N MET A 1 -0.70 2.53 8.88
CA MET A 1 0.26 2.20 9.95
C MET A 1 1.66 2.50 9.44
N LYS A 2 2.47 3.17 10.27
CA LYS A 2 3.89 3.35 10.04
C LYS A 2 4.66 2.90 11.27
N THR A 3 5.80 2.26 11.06
CA THR A 3 6.65 1.71 12.11
C THR A 3 8.08 2.18 11.95
N ARG A 4 8.75 2.43 13.07
CA ARG A 4 10.19 2.74 13.10
C ARG A 4 10.98 1.45 12.91
N LYS A 5 11.95 1.44 12.00
CA LYS A 5 12.87 0.31 11.74
C LYS A 5 14.30 0.83 11.68
N GLU A 6 15.25 0.09 12.27
CA GLU A 6 16.68 0.31 12.01
C GLU A 6 17.05 -0.42 10.72
N LEU A 7 17.53 0.32 9.71
CA LEU A 7 17.96 -0.24 8.43
C LEU A 7 19.41 0.17 8.13
N ALA A 8 20.14 -0.70 7.44
CA ALA A 8 21.47 -0.42 6.94
C ALA A 8 21.42 0.06 5.49
N CYS A 9 22.14 1.13 5.18
CA CYS A 9 22.28 1.62 3.81
C CYS A 9 22.92 0.54 2.92
N PRO A 10 22.33 0.19 1.77
CA PRO A 10 22.90 -0.82 0.87
C PRO A 10 24.21 -0.36 0.22
N LYS A 11 24.51 0.95 0.21
CA LYS A 11 25.71 1.52 -0.41
C LYS A 11 26.90 1.66 0.54
N CYS A 12 26.68 2.13 1.77
CA CYS A 12 27.77 2.42 2.73
C CYS A 12 27.63 1.70 4.08
N SER A 13 26.58 0.88 4.26
CA SER A 13 26.30 0.13 5.49
C SER A 13 26.03 0.98 6.74
N HIS A 14 25.94 2.31 6.62
CA HIS A 14 25.50 3.18 7.70
C HIS A 14 24.10 2.78 8.16
N LYS A 15 23.93 2.59 9.47
CA LYS A 15 22.65 2.23 10.08
C LYS A 15 21.96 3.47 10.60
N GLN A 16 20.66 3.57 10.35
CA GLN A 16 19.83 4.65 10.85
C GLN A 16 18.39 4.17 11.03
N GLU A 17 17.64 4.87 11.86
CA GLU A 17 16.22 4.63 12.01
C GLU A 17 15.43 5.33 10.90
N VAL A 18 14.46 4.61 10.32
CA VAL A 18 13.55 5.17 9.33
C VAL A 18 12.10 4.79 9.64
N MET A 19 11.17 5.63 9.20
CA MET A 19 9.74 5.33 9.26
C MET A 19 9.34 4.56 7.99
N VAL A 20 8.78 3.37 8.18
CA VAL A 20 8.30 2.52 7.08
C VAL A 20 6.79 2.38 7.18
N TRP A 21 6.10 2.69 6.09
CA TRP A 21 4.65 2.59 5.94
C TRP A 21 4.26 1.19 5.48
N SER A 22 3.23 0.63 6.12
CA SER A 22 2.55 -0.60 5.67
C SER A 22 1.06 -0.38 5.39
N THR A 23 0.51 0.76 5.80
CA THR A 23 -0.84 1.20 5.39
C THR A 23 -0.89 2.71 5.31
N VAL A 24 -1.48 3.24 4.26
CA VAL A 24 -1.75 4.67 4.04
C VAL A 24 -3.26 4.84 3.91
N ASN A 25 -3.84 5.80 4.63
CA ASN A 25 -5.21 6.22 4.43
C ASN A 25 -5.21 7.52 3.62
N SER A 26 -6.12 7.67 2.65
CA SER A 26 -6.18 8.83 1.76
C SER A 26 -6.32 10.18 2.49
N MET A 27 -6.89 10.15 3.70
CA MET A 27 -7.04 11.33 4.57
C MET A 27 -5.70 11.83 5.14
N ASP A 28 -4.67 10.99 5.19
CA ASP A 28 -3.30 11.40 5.49
C ASP A 28 -2.70 12.05 4.24
N LYS A 29 -2.82 13.39 4.15
CA LYS A 29 -2.41 14.17 3.00
C LYS A 29 -0.91 14.05 2.70
N GLU A 30 -0.08 13.95 3.73
CA GLU A 30 1.37 13.81 3.57
C GLU A 30 1.71 12.45 2.98
N ALA A 31 1.22 11.38 3.59
CA ALA A 31 1.48 10.02 3.12
C ALA A 31 0.90 9.77 1.73
N SER A 32 -0.30 10.29 1.45
CA SER A 32 -0.92 10.19 0.13
C SER A 32 -0.13 10.93 -0.94
N GLN A 33 0.43 12.11 -0.61
CA GLN A 33 1.30 12.82 -1.55
C GLN A 33 2.59 12.05 -1.81
N LEU A 34 3.19 11.44 -0.79
CA LEU A 34 4.37 10.58 -0.96
C LEU A 34 4.08 9.39 -1.89
N VAL A 35 2.88 8.80 -1.83
CA VAL A 35 2.48 7.74 -2.79
C VAL A 35 2.41 8.31 -4.20
N ARG A 36 1.73 9.44 -4.42
CA ARG A 36 1.60 10.09 -5.74
C ARG A 36 2.95 10.48 -6.34
N ASP A 37 3.86 10.98 -5.52
CA ASP A 37 5.21 11.35 -5.93
C ASP A 37 6.13 10.14 -6.13
N MET A 38 5.66 8.92 -5.87
CA MET A 38 6.45 7.67 -5.84
C MET A 38 7.62 7.73 -4.84
N LYS A 39 7.46 8.51 -3.75
CA LYS A 39 8.45 8.74 -2.69
C LYS A 39 8.10 8.05 -1.37
N LEU A 40 7.00 7.31 -1.29
CA LEU A 40 6.69 6.51 -0.12
C LEU A 40 7.78 5.43 0.08
N ASN A 41 8.20 5.23 1.33
CA ASN A 41 9.18 4.21 1.70
C ASN A 41 10.53 4.35 0.96
N ILE A 42 10.96 5.58 0.67
CA ILE A 42 12.34 5.86 0.24
C ILE A 42 13.23 6.04 1.47
N PHE A 43 14.28 5.23 1.55
CA PHE A 43 15.39 5.36 2.47
C PHE A 43 16.38 6.39 1.91
N HIS A 44 16.56 7.51 2.60
CA HIS A 44 17.62 8.48 2.30
C HIS A 44 18.79 8.30 3.29
N CYS A 45 19.97 7.95 2.81
CA CYS A 45 21.11 7.66 3.68
C CYS A 45 21.75 8.94 4.25
N GLU A 46 21.78 9.07 5.58
CA GLU A 46 22.45 10.18 6.28
C GLU A 46 23.99 10.14 6.15
N GLY A 47 24.56 8.94 5.92
CA GLY A 47 26.00 8.76 5.81
C GLY A 47 26.59 9.05 4.42
N CYS A 48 25.85 8.79 3.33
CA CYS A 48 26.38 8.98 1.97
C CYS A 48 25.41 9.63 0.96
N GLY A 49 24.21 10.03 1.41
CA GLY A 49 23.23 10.75 0.60
C GLY A 49 22.54 9.93 -0.49
N SER A 50 22.78 8.61 -0.58
CA SER A 50 22.10 7.77 -1.58
C SER A 50 20.68 7.43 -1.15
N ASP A 51 19.79 7.37 -2.13
CA ASP A 51 18.43 6.87 -1.95
C ASP A 51 18.33 5.37 -2.26
N ALA A 52 17.45 4.67 -1.56
CA ALA A 52 17.05 3.30 -1.84
C ALA A 52 15.56 3.12 -1.56
N PHE A 53 14.88 2.29 -2.35
CA PHE A 53 13.50 1.93 -2.07
C PHE A 53 13.41 0.81 -1.03
N ILE A 54 12.53 0.96 -0.04
CA ILE A 54 12.24 -0.06 0.95
C ILE A 54 11.03 -0.87 0.46
N ASP A 55 11.30 -2.10 0.04
CA ASP A 55 10.32 -3.05 -0.52
C ASP A 55 9.43 -3.67 0.57
N GLU A 56 8.49 -2.88 1.10
CA GLU A 56 7.50 -3.27 2.11
C GLU A 56 6.10 -3.32 1.49
N ASN A 57 5.26 -4.28 1.89
CA ASN A 57 3.86 -4.31 1.47
C ASN A 57 3.13 -3.06 1.95
N VAL A 58 2.38 -2.38 1.07
CA VAL A 58 1.62 -1.19 1.42
C VAL A 58 0.17 -1.34 1.00
N LEU A 59 -0.75 -1.22 1.95
CA LEU A 59 -2.17 -1.07 1.69
C LEU A 59 -2.54 0.42 1.67
N TYR A 60 -2.93 0.95 0.51
CA TYR A 60 -3.55 2.26 0.41
C TYR A 60 -5.07 2.12 0.47
N HIS A 61 -5.70 2.97 1.27
CA HIS A 61 -7.14 2.95 1.50
C HIS A 61 -7.74 4.32 1.25
N ASP A 62 -8.58 4.40 0.23
CA ASP A 62 -9.45 5.54 0.01
C ASP A 62 -10.86 5.21 0.50
N MET A 63 -11.24 5.83 1.63
CA MET A 63 -12.54 5.63 2.25
C MET A 63 -13.66 6.37 1.52
N GLU A 64 -13.34 7.51 0.93
CA GLU A 64 -14.31 8.39 0.26
C GLU A 64 -14.77 7.76 -1.05
N HIS A 65 -13.81 7.32 -1.87
CA HIS A 65 -14.07 6.68 -3.16
C HIS A 65 -14.14 5.14 -3.07
N LYS A 66 -14.11 4.60 -1.85
CA LYS A 66 -14.33 3.18 -1.52
C LYS A 66 -13.46 2.23 -2.34
N TYR A 67 -12.15 2.37 -2.25
CA TYR A 67 -11.22 1.41 -2.85
C TYR A 67 -9.96 1.17 -2.03
N LEU A 68 -9.34 0.02 -2.31
CA LEU A 68 -8.06 -0.39 -1.75
C LEU A 68 -7.06 -0.63 -2.88
N VAL A 69 -5.80 -0.27 -2.64
CA VAL A 69 -4.67 -0.63 -3.51
C VAL A 69 -3.65 -1.36 -2.65
N GLN A 70 -3.32 -2.59 -3.01
CA GLN A 70 -2.32 -3.39 -2.32
C GLN A 70 -1.05 -3.44 -3.17
N TYR A 71 -0.03 -2.67 -2.77
CA TYR A 71 1.32 -2.90 -3.26
C TYR A 71 1.86 -4.21 -2.67
N VAL A 72 2.24 -5.14 -3.54
CA VAL A 72 2.82 -6.44 -3.14
C VAL A 72 4.33 -6.37 -3.30
N SER A 73 5.05 -6.47 -2.18
CA SER A 73 6.50 -6.48 -2.18
C SER A 73 7.05 -7.78 -2.76
N LEU A 74 8.30 -7.77 -3.25
CA LEU A 74 8.95 -9.00 -3.72
C LEU A 74 9.10 -10.02 -2.57
N GLY A 75 9.27 -9.55 -1.33
CA GLY A 75 9.31 -10.41 -0.15
C GLY A 75 7.99 -11.17 0.14
N ALA A 76 6.86 -10.73 -0.42
CA ALA A 76 5.61 -11.49 -0.36
C ALA A 76 5.53 -12.63 -1.39
N PHE A 77 6.39 -12.64 -2.41
CA PHE A 77 6.31 -13.64 -3.47
C PHE A 77 6.78 -15.00 -2.92
N GLY A 78 5.93 -16.01 -3.06
CA GLY A 78 6.16 -17.33 -2.46
C GLY A 78 5.93 -17.40 -0.95
N ASN A 79 5.49 -16.31 -0.30
CA ASN A 79 5.15 -16.32 1.13
C ASN A 79 3.74 -16.89 1.33
N GLU A 80 3.64 -18.14 1.78
CA GLU A 80 2.35 -18.81 1.98
C GLU A 80 1.41 -18.05 2.93
N ASP A 81 1.93 -17.41 3.99
CA ASP A 81 1.10 -16.73 4.97
C ASP A 81 0.46 -15.45 4.40
N PHE A 82 1.11 -14.82 3.42
CA PHE A 82 0.48 -13.76 2.62
C PHE A 82 -0.69 -14.33 1.81
N TYR A 83 -0.47 -15.43 1.07
CA TYR A 83 -1.49 -16.00 0.18
C TYR A 83 -2.62 -16.71 0.91
N LYS A 84 -2.44 -17.22 2.14
CA LYS A 84 -3.52 -17.82 2.95
C LYS A 84 -4.67 -16.84 3.23
N ARG A 85 -4.41 -15.54 3.12
CA ARG A 85 -5.39 -14.45 3.33
C ARG A 85 -6.11 -14.05 2.05
N ILE A 86 -5.78 -14.69 0.93
CA ILE A 86 -6.27 -14.33 -0.40
C ILE A 86 -6.89 -15.57 -1.03
N THR A 87 -8.08 -15.44 -1.61
CA THR A 87 -8.73 -16.53 -2.33
C THR A 87 -7.97 -16.83 -3.63
N LYS A 88 -8.24 -17.98 -4.24
CA LYS A 88 -7.70 -18.32 -5.58
C LYS A 88 -8.07 -17.31 -6.68
N ARG A 89 -9.04 -16.43 -6.44
CA ARG A 89 -9.47 -15.36 -7.36
C ARG A 89 -8.79 -14.02 -7.08
N GLY A 90 -7.94 -13.93 -6.05
CA GLY A 90 -7.30 -12.69 -5.67
C GLY A 90 -8.18 -11.79 -4.80
N THR A 91 -9.20 -12.30 -4.11
CA THR A 91 -10.00 -11.50 -3.16
C THR A 91 -9.55 -11.77 -1.74
N LEU A 92 -9.71 -10.83 -0.80
CA LEU A 92 -9.40 -11.09 0.60
C LEU A 92 -10.35 -12.15 1.20
N VAL A 93 -9.77 -13.07 1.96
CA VAL A 93 -10.53 -14.00 2.80
C VAL A 93 -11.03 -13.23 4.01
N MET A 94 -12.35 -13.15 4.16
CA MET A 94 -13.03 -12.54 5.30
C MET A 94 -13.79 -13.63 6.06
N ASP A 95 -13.82 -13.54 7.39
CA ASP A 95 -14.71 -14.42 8.16
C ASP A 95 -16.18 -14.00 7.95
N PRO A 96 -17.15 -14.91 8.24
CA PRO A 96 -18.56 -14.64 8.00
C PRO A 96 -19.11 -13.42 8.76
N ILE A 97 -18.56 -13.13 9.94
CA ILE A 97 -19.03 -12.02 10.77
C ILE A 97 -18.57 -10.70 10.14
N SER A 98 -17.28 -10.58 9.81
CA SER A 98 -16.76 -9.40 9.09
C SER A 98 -17.44 -9.20 7.74
N THR A 99 -17.72 -10.29 7.02
CA THR A 99 -18.47 -10.26 5.75
C THR A 99 -19.84 -9.62 5.92
N GLY A 100 -20.63 -10.08 6.90
CA GLY A 100 -21.95 -9.52 7.17
C GLY A 100 -21.91 -8.06 7.61
N ILE A 101 -20.91 -7.64 8.40
CA ILE A 101 -20.74 -6.24 8.80
C ILE A 101 -20.41 -5.36 7.59
N LEU A 102 -19.51 -5.80 6.71
CA LEU A 102 -19.12 -5.05 5.52
C LEU A 102 -20.30 -4.88 4.55
N GLU A 103 -21.12 -5.90 4.36
CA GLU A 103 -22.33 -5.84 3.53
C GLU A 103 -23.33 -4.81 4.05
N LEU A 104 -23.48 -4.69 5.39
CA LEU A 104 -24.36 -3.70 6.02
C LEU A 104 -23.80 -2.26 5.98
N THR A 105 -22.50 -2.09 5.70
CA THR A 105 -21.79 -0.80 5.78
C THR A 105 -21.25 -0.33 4.42
N GLU A 106 -21.72 -0.92 3.33
CA GLU A 106 -21.19 -0.69 1.97
C GLU A 106 -19.67 -0.92 1.87
N GLY A 107 -19.13 -1.77 2.73
CA GLY A 107 -17.72 -2.13 2.85
C GLY A 107 -17.30 -3.29 1.96
N ASP A 108 -18.14 -3.73 1.02
CA ASP A 108 -17.80 -4.87 0.16
C ASP A 108 -16.55 -4.65 -0.70
N TYR A 109 -16.18 -3.40 -0.96
CA TYR A 109 -14.93 -3.04 -1.65
C TYR A 109 -13.68 -3.53 -0.91
N PHE A 110 -13.74 -3.75 0.41
CA PHE A 110 -12.62 -4.29 1.18
C PHE A 110 -12.24 -5.71 0.72
N LYS A 111 -13.19 -6.47 0.16
CA LYS A 111 -12.93 -7.83 -0.35
C LYS A 111 -12.05 -7.81 -1.61
N ASN A 112 -11.96 -6.69 -2.33
CA ASN A 112 -11.39 -6.60 -3.67
C ASN A 112 -10.31 -5.52 -3.78
N PRO A 113 -9.17 -5.65 -3.08
CA PRO A 113 -8.04 -4.73 -3.28
C PRO A 113 -7.49 -4.85 -4.70
N HIS A 114 -7.11 -3.71 -5.28
CA HIS A 114 -6.39 -3.68 -6.54
C HIS A 114 -4.90 -3.94 -6.27
N TYR A 115 -4.39 -5.08 -6.71
CA TYR A 115 -2.99 -5.45 -6.51
C TYR A 115 -2.09 -4.80 -7.56
N VAL A 116 -0.99 -4.21 -7.10
CA VAL A 116 0.03 -3.55 -7.94
C VAL A 116 1.42 -4.03 -7.52
N PHE A 117 2.36 -4.00 -8.45
CA PHE A 117 3.70 -4.60 -8.28
C PHE A 117 4.82 -3.57 -8.44
N SER A 118 4.46 -2.29 -8.62
CA SER A 118 5.40 -1.17 -8.57
C SER A 118 4.77 0.06 -7.93
N THR A 119 5.60 0.95 -7.40
CA THR A 119 5.17 2.26 -6.89
C THR A 119 4.56 3.13 -7.99
N ARG A 120 5.04 2.98 -9.24
CA ARG A 120 4.48 3.65 -10.41
C ARG A 120 3.06 3.19 -10.70
N GLU A 121 2.80 1.89 -10.73
CA GLU A 121 1.46 1.35 -10.92
C GLU A 121 0.51 1.80 -9.81
N MET A 122 0.98 1.80 -8.56
CA MET A 122 0.22 2.27 -7.41
C MET A 122 -0.20 3.74 -7.58
N ALA A 123 0.76 4.62 -7.87
CA ALA A 123 0.49 6.04 -8.07
C ALA A 123 -0.44 6.27 -9.27
N ALA A 124 -0.19 5.60 -10.40
CA ALA A 124 -0.98 5.73 -11.61
C ALA A 124 -2.43 5.26 -11.40
N TYR A 125 -2.63 4.14 -10.68
CA TYR A 125 -3.97 3.64 -10.40
C TYR A 125 -4.75 4.55 -9.45
N ILE A 126 -4.09 5.13 -8.44
CA ILE A 126 -4.73 6.12 -7.54
C ILE A 126 -5.19 7.34 -8.35
N VAL A 127 -4.31 7.91 -9.18
CA VAL A 127 -4.68 9.04 -10.05
C VAL A 127 -5.81 8.65 -11.01
N PHE A 128 -5.75 7.46 -11.61
CA PHE A 128 -6.85 6.95 -12.45
C PHE A 128 -8.18 6.91 -11.68
N ARG A 129 -8.19 6.44 -10.43
CA ARG A 129 -9.39 6.40 -9.59
C ARG A 129 -9.92 7.78 -9.22
N GLU A 130 -9.04 8.73 -8.96
CA GLU A 130 -9.42 10.14 -8.74
C GLU A 130 -10.09 10.72 -10.01
N LEU A 131 -9.52 10.48 -11.20
CA LEU A 131 -10.11 10.93 -12.46
C LEU A 131 -11.44 10.23 -12.78
N CYS A 132 -11.59 8.94 -12.43
CA CYS A 132 -12.88 8.26 -12.53
C CYS A 132 -13.93 8.86 -11.60
N ALA A 133 -13.56 9.29 -10.39
CA ALA A 133 -14.49 9.96 -9.49
C ALA A 133 -14.90 11.35 -10.00
N GLU A 134 -14.01 12.05 -10.69
CA GLU A 134 -14.29 13.38 -11.24
C GLU A 134 -15.09 13.34 -12.55
N TRP A 135 -14.74 12.42 -13.47
CA TRP A 135 -15.23 12.43 -14.86
C TRP A 135 -15.88 11.12 -15.30
N GLY A 136 -15.97 10.12 -14.42
CA GLY A 136 -16.63 8.86 -14.72
C GLY A 136 -18.13 9.03 -14.99
N ALA A 137 -18.67 8.16 -15.84
CA ALA A 137 -20.11 8.05 -16.04
C ALA A 137 -20.69 7.00 -15.07
N ASP A 138 -21.91 7.26 -14.59
CA ASP A 138 -22.74 6.30 -13.83
C ASP A 138 -23.38 5.24 -14.72
#